data_AF-A0A4Q9KXF0-F1
#
_entry.id   AF-A0A4Q9KXF0-F1
#
_cell.length_a   1.000
_cell.length_b   1.000
_cell.length_c   1.000
_cell.angle_alpha   90.00
_cell.angle_beta   90.00
_cell.angle_gamma   90.00
#
_symmetry.space_group_name_H-M   'P 1'
#
loop_
_entity.id
_entity.type
_entity.pdbx_description
1 polymer ?
#
loop_
_entity_poly.entity_id
_entity_poly.type
_entity_poly.pdbx_seq_one_letter_code
_entity_poly.pdbx_strand_id
1 'polypeptide(L)'
;MKDNSTTSINNENTEIVNNDLNEKNTNSLELSSTIIQLLIELNERDYDSSFNQIIEYLETHDSNFVEILIQIIVEVPYNFYLYSLLIIDISSSLKSFGIKFSEKINFYHKKLVKDNDALLLVSFYRTINILEFVGFFKPNQVKKFLNDEEYNQISLFVTGCKSIQHSLKGMDFEENKNFEFDLENDIFYSDELKKELINLQKYKKFMEIFGIENGDFIVSKQIIDKFSTSYKESCFQFYCYFQKEYYDSLILSIINGVVEDKIDLPLYIYIFKKMGMYENFLTNYYDLILKIRNKKTEIIDFYDKIIKFINISMAFIFENFHNLPEKHSSFYAEQVSYRPENDKGLSEMFKSLLNPSIINEMMKISNSNVLIDFLPPKYKNIVFIAEIYENTPQSIELKRIINENDFEKLKEMDKKEFYKAFMVLASPSISHFLTYFEILKNYFVMNSDEQRIFCTVFIEYFNDWNSYKRIVCEKLIEAQFIEETIAKEFLYLSFIDN
;
A
#
# COMPACT_ATOMS: atom_id res chain seq x y z
N MET A 1 -80.18 -38.02 -3.71
CA MET A 1 -78.85 -38.43 -4.22
C MET A 1 -78.00 -37.18 -4.37
N LYS A 2 -76.82 -37.19 -3.75
CA LYS A 2 -75.82 -36.12 -3.57
C LYS A 2 -76.14 -35.09 -2.48
N ASP A 3 -75.67 -35.41 -1.28
CA ASP A 3 -75.42 -34.46 -0.20
C ASP A 3 -74.12 -33.69 -0.49
N ASN A 4 -74.21 -32.37 -0.44
CA ASN A 4 -73.10 -31.45 -0.34
C ASN A 4 -72.85 -31.15 1.15
N SER A 5 -71.67 -31.49 1.65
CA SER A 5 -71.11 -30.88 2.84
C SER A 5 -69.71 -30.36 2.51
N THR A 6 -69.64 -29.07 2.22
CA THR A 6 -68.41 -28.27 2.10
C THR A 6 -67.70 -28.18 3.45
N THR A 7 -66.45 -28.62 3.51
CA THR A 7 -65.51 -28.28 4.58
C THR A 7 -64.64 -27.12 4.10
N SER A 8 -64.76 -25.97 4.74
CA SER A 8 -63.86 -24.83 4.60
C SER A 8 -62.55 -25.11 5.34
N ILE A 9 -61.41 -25.10 4.64
CA ILE A 9 -60.08 -25.09 5.27
C ILE A 9 -59.35 -23.83 4.79
N ASN A 10 -59.24 -22.89 5.73
CA ASN A 10 -58.34 -21.75 5.91
C ASN A 10 -57.34 -21.40 4.79
N ASN A 11 -57.68 -20.37 3.98
CA ASN A 11 -56.70 -19.61 3.20
C ASN A 11 -56.05 -18.46 4.00
N GLU A 12 -56.67 -17.98 5.08
CA GLU A 12 -56.16 -16.86 5.90
C GLU A 12 -54.90 -17.24 6.71
N ASN A 13 -54.73 -18.51 7.08
CA ASN A 13 -53.54 -18.95 7.82
C ASN A 13 -52.27 -19.03 6.95
N THR A 14 -52.41 -19.21 5.63
CA THR A 14 -51.25 -19.33 4.71
C THR A 14 -50.68 -17.97 4.30
N GLU A 15 -51.51 -16.93 4.17
CA GLU A 15 -51.04 -15.57 3.89
C GLU A 15 -50.42 -14.91 5.13
N ILE A 16 -50.97 -15.14 6.32
CA ILE A 16 -50.38 -14.66 7.58
C ILE A 16 -49.05 -15.37 7.85
N VAL A 17 -48.97 -16.69 7.65
CA VAL A 17 -47.71 -17.44 7.84
C VAL A 17 -46.65 -17.05 6.82
N ASN A 18 -47.01 -16.75 5.56
CA ASN A 18 -46.05 -16.30 4.54
C ASN A 18 -45.60 -14.85 4.74
N ASN A 19 -46.46 -13.95 5.24
CA ASN A 19 -46.05 -12.59 5.59
C ASN A 19 -45.21 -12.57 6.87
N ASP A 20 -45.54 -13.37 7.89
CA ASP A 20 -44.72 -13.54 9.10
C ASP A 20 -43.35 -14.19 8.79
N LEU A 21 -43.29 -15.14 7.84
CA LEU A 21 -42.04 -15.76 7.40
C LEU A 21 -41.18 -14.79 6.57
N ASN A 22 -41.81 -13.99 5.71
CA ASN A 22 -41.10 -12.98 4.94
C ASN A 22 -40.59 -11.84 5.84
N GLU A 23 -41.42 -11.30 6.74
CA GLU A 23 -41.02 -10.26 7.71
C GLU A 23 -39.93 -10.76 8.67
N LYS A 24 -40.04 -12.00 9.18
CA LYS A 24 -38.97 -12.62 10.00
C LYS A 24 -37.68 -12.81 9.22
N ASN A 25 -37.75 -13.17 7.93
CA ASN A 25 -36.56 -13.33 7.09
C ASN A 25 -35.89 -11.98 6.78
N THR A 26 -36.65 -10.93 6.43
CA THR A 26 -36.08 -9.58 6.23
C THR A 26 -35.51 -9.00 7.52
N ASN A 27 -36.21 -9.13 8.66
CA ASN A 27 -35.69 -8.67 9.95
C ASN A 27 -34.41 -9.43 10.34
N SER A 28 -34.37 -10.75 10.14
CA SER A 28 -33.17 -11.56 10.40
C SER A 28 -31.97 -11.18 9.51
N LEU A 29 -32.21 -10.80 8.26
CA LEU A 29 -31.17 -10.33 7.32
C LEU A 29 -30.65 -8.95 7.70
N GLU A 30 -31.52 -8.01 8.05
CA GLU A 30 -31.14 -6.67 8.50
C GLU A 30 -30.37 -6.70 9.82
N LEU A 31 -30.82 -7.52 10.78
CA LEU A 31 -30.13 -7.77 12.05
C LEU A 31 -28.72 -8.36 11.85
N SER A 32 -28.60 -9.35 10.94
CA SER A 32 -27.29 -9.94 10.59
C SER A 32 -26.36 -8.92 9.94
N SER A 33 -26.89 -8.04 9.07
CA SER A 33 -26.10 -6.99 8.42
C SER A 33 -25.59 -5.94 9.41
N THR A 34 -26.38 -5.60 10.43
CA THR A 34 -26.01 -4.63 11.47
C THR A 34 -24.85 -5.14 12.33
N ILE A 35 -24.89 -6.41 12.75
CA ILE A 35 -23.79 -7.02 13.51
C ILE A 35 -22.53 -7.15 12.67
N ILE A 36 -22.65 -7.55 11.40
CA ILE A 36 -21.49 -7.63 10.50
C ILE A 36 -20.82 -6.27 10.40
N GLN A 37 -21.59 -5.19 10.23
CA GLN A 37 -21.06 -3.84 10.15
C GLN A 37 -20.37 -3.42 11.46
N LEU A 38 -20.98 -3.69 12.62
CA LEU A 38 -20.36 -3.43 13.93
C LEU A 38 -19.02 -4.17 14.10
N LEU A 39 -18.92 -5.41 13.63
CA LEU A 39 -17.68 -6.19 13.71
C LEU A 39 -16.60 -5.68 12.75
N ILE A 40 -16.98 -5.21 11.56
CA ILE A 40 -16.03 -4.63 10.58
C ILE A 40 -15.50 -3.27 11.05
N GLU A 41 -16.37 -2.44 11.63
CA GLU A 41 -16.05 -1.08 12.10
C GLU A 41 -15.50 -1.02 13.54
N LEU A 42 -15.33 -2.19 14.18
CA LEU A 42 -14.83 -2.32 15.54
C LEU A 42 -13.48 -1.61 15.68
N ASN A 43 -13.40 -0.67 16.60
CA ASN A 43 -12.21 0.14 16.86
C ASN A 43 -12.04 0.43 18.36
N GLU A 44 -10.84 0.79 18.80
CA GLU A 44 -10.54 1.02 20.22
C GLU A 44 -11.35 2.17 20.84
N ARG A 45 -11.64 3.22 20.08
CA ARG A 45 -12.29 4.44 20.60
C ARG A 45 -13.74 4.18 21.00
N ASP A 46 -14.44 3.39 20.19
CA ASP A 46 -15.86 3.10 20.35
C ASP A 46 -16.10 1.66 20.83
N TYR A 47 -15.05 1.00 21.37
CA TYR A 47 -15.08 -0.40 21.75
C TYR A 47 -16.21 -0.71 22.75
N ASP A 48 -16.29 0.04 23.86
CA ASP A 48 -17.32 -0.20 24.89
C ASP A 48 -18.74 -0.05 24.34
N SER A 49 -18.97 0.91 23.45
CA SER A 49 -20.27 1.12 22.82
C SER A 49 -20.62 -0.04 21.89
N SER A 50 -19.65 -0.51 21.10
CA SER A 50 -19.81 -1.63 20.19
C SER A 50 -20.04 -2.94 20.96
N PHE A 51 -19.27 -3.16 22.04
CA PHE A 51 -19.40 -4.31 22.93
C PHE A 51 -20.81 -4.41 23.52
N ASN A 52 -21.34 -3.31 24.08
CA ASN A 52 -22.68 -3.31 24.67
C ASN A 52 -23.77 -3.65 23.65
N GLN A 53 -23.68 -3.11 22.43
CA GLN A 53 -24.62 -3.45 21.35
C GLN A 53 -24.54 -4.93 20.95
N ILE A 54 -23.33 -5.49 20.93
CA ILE A 54 -23.12 -6.92 20.63
C ILE A 54 -23.69 -7.80 21.73
N ILE A 55 -23.54 -7.43 23.01
CA ILE A 55 -24.14 -8.18 24.13
C ILE A 55 -25.66 -8.14 24.06
N GLU A 56 -26.27 -6.97 23.84
CA GLU A 56 -27.73 -6.84 23.69
C GLU A 56 -28.26 -7.70 22.52
N TYR A 57 -27.53 -7.71 21.40
CA TYR A 57 -27.84 -8.60 20.29
C TYR A 57 -27.74 -10.08 20.67
N LEU A 58 -26.71 -10.49 21.40
CA LEU A 58 -26.51 -11.88 21.79
C LEU A 58 -27.59 -12.38 22.76
N GLU A 59 -28.05 -11.54 23.68
CA GLU A 59 -29.14 -11.87 24.61
C GLU A 59 -30.48 -12.06 23.88
N THR A 60 -30.64 -11.43 22.71
CA THR A 60 -31.90 -11.40 21.96
C THR A 60 -31.90 -12.32 20.74
N HIS A 61 -30.75 -12.61 20.13
CA HIS A 61 -30.59 -13.25 18.82
C HIS A 61 -29.40 -14.25 18.76
N ASP A 62 -29.25 -15.09 19.79
CA ASP A 62 -28.14 -16.04 20.03
C ASP A 62 -27.78 -16.99 18.87
N SER A 63 -28.69 -17.27 17.93
CA SER A 63 -28.40 -18.24 16.86
C SER A 63 -27.48 -17.65 15.78
N ASN A 64 -26.27 -18.21 15.65
CA ASN A 64 -25.25 -17.99 14.61
C ASN A 64 -24.24 -16.84 14.82
N PHE A 65 -24.21 -16.14 15.97
CA PHE A 65 -23.21 -15.07 16.18
C PHE A 65 -21.76 -15.58 16.15
N VAL A 66 -21.45 -16.69 16.83
CA VAL A 66 -20.11 -17.33 16.76
C VAL A 66 -19.72 -17.59 15.30
N GLU A 67 -20.70 -17.94 14.48
CA GLU A 67 -20.45 -18.28 13.09
C GLU A 67 -20.08 -17.06 12.24
N ILE A 68 -20.81 -15.95 12.45
CA ILE A 68 -20.53 -14.65 11.85
C ILE A 68 -19.17 -14.14 12.32
N LEU A 69 -18.90 -14.19 13.63
CA LEU A 69 -17.65 -13.70 14.20
C LEU A 69 -16.43 -14.41 13.61
N ILE A 70 -16.43 -15.74 13.53
CA ILE A 70 -15.30 -16.47 12.93
C ILE A 70 -15.15 -16.13 11.45
N GLN A 71 -16.24 -15.99 10.69
CA GLN A 71 -16.17 -15.59 9.28
C GLN A 71 -15.57 -14.19 9.11
N ILE A 72 -15.97 -13.22 9.93
CA ILE A 72 -15.39 -11.88 9.90
C ILE A 72 -13.92 -11.92 10.28
N ILE A 73 -13.53 -12.65 11.33
CA ILE A 73 -12.14 -12.76 11.77
C ILE A 73 -11.21 -13.28 10.66
N VAL A 74 -11.62 -14.32 9.93
CA VAL A 74 -10.76 -14.89 8.88
C VAL A 74 -10.66 -13.97 7.66
N GLU A 75 -11.73 -13.23 7.37
CA GLU A 75 -11.80 -12.27 6.27
C GLU A 75 -11.23 -10.88 6.60
N VAL A 76 -11.11 -10.54 7.88
CA VAL A 76 -10.71 -9.20 8.34
C VAL A 76 -9.56 -9.33 9.35
N PRO A 77 -8.40 -9.90 8.93
CA PRO A 77 -7.35 -10.32 9.86
C PRO A 77 -6.60 -9.18 10.55
N TYR A 78 -6.72 -7.94 10.08
CA TYR A 78 -6.01 -6.81 10.67
C TYR A 78 -6.48 -6.44 12.08
N ASN A 79 -7.66 -6.91 12.50
CA ASN A 79 -8.26 -6.53 13.78
C ASN A 79 -8.14 -7.64 14.85
N PHE A 80 -7.15 -8.53 14.73
CA PHE A 80 -7.00 -9.67 15.64
C PHE A 80 -6.97 -9.27 17.13
N TYR A 81 -6.38 -8.11 17.45
CA TYR A 81 -6.37 -7.59 18.82
C TYR A 81 -7.79 -7.37 19.35
N LEU A 82 -8.60 -6.54 18.67
CA LEU A 82 -9.95 -6.23 19.14
C LEU A 82 -10.89 -7.42 19.08
N TYR A 83 -10.75 -8.30 18.08
CA TYR A 83 -11.54 -9.53 18.04
C TYR A 83 -11.19 -10.49 19.18
N SER A 84 -9.91 -10.56 19.56
CA SER A 84 -9.51 -11.38 20.72
C SER A 84 -10.06 -10.82 22.02
N LEU A 85 -9.97 -9.49 22.21
CA LEU A 85 -10.59 -8.82 23.36
C LEU A 85 -12.11 -9.05 23.41
N LEU A 86 -12.79 -8.88 22.27
CA LEU A 86 -14.22 -9.07 22.16
C LEU A 86 -14.64 -10.50 22.57
N ILE A 87 -13.91 -11.53 22.12
CA ILE A 87 -14.17 -12.92 22.49
C ILE A 87 -14.02 -13.13 23.99
N ILE A 88 -12.98 -12.56 24.60
CA ILE A 88 -12.69 -12.66 26.03
C ILE A 88 -13.79 -12.01 26.84
N ASP A 89 -14.12 -10.76 26.51
CA ASP A 89 -15.09 -9.92 27.23
C ASP A 89 -16.50 -10.49 27.11
N ILE A 90 -16.92 -10.91 25.91
CA ILE A 90 -18.22 -11.57 25.74
C ILE A 90 -18.27 -12.85 26.56
N SER A 91 -17.20 -13.64 26.57
CA SER A 91 -17.16 -14.86 27.38
C SER A 91 -17.15 -14.58 28.88
N SER A 92 -16.72 -13.38 29.31
CA SER A 92 -16.72 -12.96 30.72
C SER A 92 -18.13 -12.62 31.16
N SER A 93 -18.88 -11.92 30.30
CA SER A 93 -20.30 -11.62 30.52
C SER A 93 -21.20 -12.84 30.34
N LEU A 94 -20.89 -13.69 29.36
CA LEU A 94 -21.71 -14.83 28.92
C LEU A 94 -20.83 -16.09 28.79
N LYS A 95 -20.63 -16.83 29.89
CA LYS A 95 -19.79 -18.05 29.88
C LYS A 95 -20.21 -19.10 28.84
N SER A 96 -21.50 -19.18 28.52
CA SER A 96 -22.05 -20.07 27.47
C SER A 96 -21.48 -19.76 26.08
N PHE A 97 -21.16 -18.50 25.79
CA PHE A 97 -20.54 -18.10 24.52
C PHE A 97 -19.16 -18.74 24.37
N GLY A 98 -18.31 -18.68 25.41
CA GLY A 98 -16.98 -19.27 25.36
C GLY A 98 -16.99 -20.79 25.14
N ILE A 99 -17.97 -21.50 25.72
CA ILE A 99 -18.18 -22.95 25.47
C ILE A 99 -18.55 -23.18 24.00
N LYS A 100 -19.58 -22.48 23.49
CA LYS A 100 -20.03 -22.60 22.08
C LYS A 100 -18.93 -22.25 21.08
N PHE A 101 -18.15 -21.21 21.37
CA PHE A 101 -17.01 -20.80 20.55
C PHE A 101 -15.97 -21.91 20.47
N SER A 102 -15.62 -22.51 21.62
CA SER A 102 -14.68 -23.63 21.69
C SER A 102 -15.16 -24.86 20.93
N GLU A 103 -16.43 -25.24 21.08
CA GLU A 103 -17.06 -26.37 20.38
C GLU A 103 -17.10 -26.18 18.86
N LYS A 104 -17.19 -24.93 18.38
CA LYS A 104 -17.25 -24.61 16.95
C LYS A 104 -15.90 -24.58 16.25
N ILE A 105 -14.76 -24.62 16.97
CA ILE A 105 -13.42 -24.57 16.35
C ILE A 105 -13.21 -25.71 15.34
N ASN A 106 -13.48 -26.96 15.70
CA ASN A 106 -13.28 -28.10 14.80
C ASN A 106 -14.18 -28.01 13.55
N PHE A 107 -15.41 -27.53 13.73
CA PHE A 107 -16.35 -27.32 12.64
C PHE A 107 -15.80 -26.31 11.63
N TYR A 108 -15.26 -25.20 12.12
CA TYR A 108 -14.67 -24.16 11.28
C TYR A 108 -13.36 -24.58 10.62
N HIS A 109 -12.51 -25.29 11.34
CA HIS A 109 -11.35 -25.94 10.76
C HIS A 109 -11.74 -26.80 9.55
N LYS A 110 -12.72 -27.69 9.71
CA LYS A 110 -13.24 -28.55 8.63
C LYS A 110 -13.84 -27.77 7.48
N LYS A 111 -14.49 -26.64 7.75
CA LYS A 111 -15.06 -25.76 6.73
C LYS A 111 -13.94 -25.09 5.92
N LEU A 112 -13.01 -24.42 6.59
CA LEU A 112 -11.91 -23.68 5.96
C LEU A 112 -10.95 -24.58 5.17
N VAL A 113 -10.74 -25.82 5.62
CA VAL A 113 -9.97 -26.81 4.84
C VAL A 113 -10.65 -27.13 3.50
N LYS A 114 -11.98 -27.10 3.43
CA LYS A 114 -12.72 -27.32 2.17
C LYS A 114 -12.73 -26.09 1.26
N ASP A 115 -12.56 -24.90 1.84
CA ASP A 115 -12.49 -23.65 1.08
C ASP A 115 -11.16 -23.53 0.30
N ASN A 116 -10.19 -24.40 0.57
CA ASN A 116 -8.87 -24.48 -0.09
C ASN A 116 -8.04 -23.18 -0.03
N ASP A 117 -8.35 -22.27 0.89
CA ASP A 117 -7.64 -21.01 1.08
C ASP A 117 -6.70 -21.08 2.29
N ALA A 118 -5.39 -21.15 2.01
CA ALA A 118 -4.37 -21.22 3.05
C ALA A 118 -4.27 -19.92 3.89
N LEU A 119 -4.59 -18.75 3.32
CA LEU A 119 -4.54 -17.48 4.04
C LEU A 119 -5.68 -17.39 5.06
N LEU A 120 -6.88 -17.86 4.72
CA LEU A 120 -7.99 -17.91 5.68
C LEU A 120 -7.70 -18.89 6.83
N LEU A 121 -7.09 -20.04 6.53
CA LEU A 121 -6.62 -20.97 7.55
C LEU A 121 -5.56 -20.34 8.46
N VAL A 122 -4.60 -19.61 7.90
CA VAL A 122 -3.62 -18.86 8.68
C VAL A 122 -4.32 -17.87 9.61
N SER A 123 -5.25 -17.05 9.11
CA SER A 123 -6.00 -16.10 9.94
C SER A 123 -6.72 -16.79 11.10
N PHE A 124 -7.39 -17.92 10.80
CA PHE A 124 -8.12 -18.70 11.79
C PHE A 124 -7.23 -19.21 12.91
N TYR A 125 -6.16 -19.94 12.57
CA TYR A 125 -5.24 -20.46 13.59
C TYR A 125 -4.49 -19.37 14.32
N ARG A 126 -4.23 -18.24 13.66
CA ARG A 126 -3.59 -17.08 14.27
C ARG A 126 -4.44 -16.50 15.37
N THR A 127 -5.75 -16.35 15.16
CA THR A 127 -6.70 -15.94 16.22
C THR A 127 -6.69 -16.93 17.37
N ILE A 128 -6.76 -18.23 17.10
CA ILE A 128 -6.74 -19.25 18.16
C ILE A 128 -5.41 -19.18 18.94
N ASN A 129 -4.28 -18.98 18.26
CA ASN A 129 -2.97 -18.82 18.88
C ASN A 129 -2.89 -17.57 19.77
N ILE A 130 -3.53 -16.46 19.37
CA ILE A 130 -3.62 -15.25 20.20
C ILE A 130 -4.50 -15.50 21.42
N LEU A 131 -5.64 -16.18 21.26
CA LEU A 131 -6.51 -16.59 22.37
C LEU A 131 -5.81 -17.56 23.33
N GLU A 132 -4.95 -18.44 22.83
CA GLU A 132 -4.09 -19.29 23.65
C GLU A 132 -3.04 -18.45 24.41
N PHE A 133 -2.43 -17.45 23.76
CA PHE A 133 -1.42 -16.57 24.37
C PHE A 133 -1.96 -15.75 25.55
N VAL A 134 -3.20 -15.26 25.45
CA VAL A 134 -3.90 -14.51 26.52
C VAL A 134 -4.59 -15.40 27.55
N GLY A 135 -4.42 -16.73 27.43
CA GLY A 135 -4.94 -17.68 28.41
C GLY A 135 -6.44 -17.97 28.32
N PHE A 136 -7.10 -17.70 27.18
CA PHE A 136 -8.48 -18.11 26.91
C PHE A 136 -8.60 -19.60 26.55
N PHE A 137 -7.54 -20.17 25.98
CA PHE A 137 -7.41 -21.59 25.72
C PHE A 137 -6.25 -22.18 26.51
N LYS A 138 -6.32 -23.48 26.83
CA LYS A 138 -5.18 -24.19 27.42
C LYS A 138 -3.95 -24.13 26.50
N PRO A 139 -2.74 -24.01 27.07
CA PRO A 139 -1.51 -23.86 26.29
C PRO A 139 -1.13 -25.13 25.51
N ASN A 140 -0.38 -24.91 24.44
CA ASN A 140 0.14 -25.86 23.46
C ASN A 140 -0.92 -26.62 22.64
N GLN A 141 -2.15 -26.12 22.50
CA GLN A 141 -3.16 -26.78 21.66
C GLN A 141 -2.89 -26.50 20.18
N VAL A 142 -2.68 -25.24 19.79
CA VAL A 142 -2.34 -24.87 18.40
C VAL A 142 -1.00 -25.46 17.99
N LYS A 143 0.00 -25.41 18.87
CA LYS A 143 1.35 -25.91 18.57
C LYS A 143 1.38 -27.41 18.26
N LYS A 144 0.55 -28.23 18.93
CA LYS A 144 0.45 -29.67 18.64
C LYS A 144 -0.03 -29.91 17.21
N PHE A 145 -1.03 -29.14 16.78
CA PHE A 145 -1.57 -29.22 15.43
C PHE A 145 -0.58 -28.74 14.36
N LEU A 146 0.11 -27.63 14.60
CA LEU A 146 1.11 -27.08 13.67
C LEU A 146 2.37 -27.94 13.49
N ASN A 147 2.60 -28.93 14.36
CA ASN A 147 3.71 -29.87 14.22
C ASN A 147 3.44 -30.96 13.16
N ASP A 148 2.21 -31.05 12.65
CA ASP A 148 1.88 -31.90 11.50
C ASP A 148 2.69 -31.44 10.26
N GLU A 149 3.13 -32.39 9.43
CA GLU A 149 4.01 -32.13 8.28
C GLU A 149 3.40 -31.11 7.30
N GLU A 150 2.08 -31.14 7.15
CA GLU A 150 1.34 -30.28 6.24
C GLU A 150 1.16 -28.86 6.80
N TYR A 151 0.99 -28.70 8.12
CA TYR A 151 0.75 -27.39 8.76
C TYR A 151 2.01 -26.69 9.26
N ASN A 152 3.12 -27.41 9.39
CA ASN A 152 4.40 -26.82 9.73
C ASN A 152 4.81 -25.71 8.73
N GLN A 153 4.28 -25.76 7.50
CA GLN A 153 4.50 -24.74 6.47
C GLN A 153 4.01 -23.35 6.87
N ILE A 154 2.94 -23.28 7.66
CA ILE A 154 2.34 -22.03 8.11
C ILE A 154 2.65 -21.69 9.55
N SER A 155 3.42 -22.53 10.25
CA SER A 155 3.68 -22.38 11.69
C SER A 155 4.26 -21.01 12.06
N LEU A 156 5.19 -20.47 11.26
CA LEU A 156 5.73 -19.12 11.46
C LEU A 156 4.65 -18.03 11.34
N PHE A 157 3.76 -18.16 10.36
CA PHE A 157 2.68 -17.19 10.11
C PHE A 157 1.55 -17.28 11.12
N VAL A 158 1.41 -18.40 11.82
CA VAL A 158 0.43 -18.54 12.90
C VAL A 158 1.01 -18.09 14.24
N THR A 159 2.23 -18.51 14.57
CA THR A 159 2.82 -18.29 15.90
C THR A 159 3.58 -16.98 16.02
N GLY A 160 4.12 -16.46 14.90
CA GLY A 160 4.85 -15.20 14.84
C GLY A 160 3.94 -13.98 14.84
N CYS A 161 3.25 -13.72 15.95
CA CYS A 161 2.31 -12.60 16.12
C CYS A 161 2.89 -11.46 16.97
N LYS A 162 4.11 -11.01 16.67
CA LYS A 162 4.88 -10.19 17.61
C LYS A 162 4.20 -8.84 17.91
N SER A 163 3.59 -8.20 16.93
CA SER A 163 2.87 -6.93 17.11
C SER A 163 1.73 -7.09 18.11
N ILE A 164 0.85 -8.07 17.89
CA ILE A 164 -0.31 -8.29 18.76
C ILE A 164 0.12 -8.82 20.14
N GLN A 165 1.08 -9.74 20.21
CA GLN A 165 1.63 -10.23 21.46
C GLN A 165 2.26 -9.10 22.30
N HIS A 166 2.85 -8.10 21.64
CA HIS A 166 3.38 -6.91 22.31
C HIS A 166 2.25 -6.02 22.85
N SER A 167 1.21 -5.76 22.07
CA SER A 167 0.03 -4.99 22.52
C SER A 167 -0.67 -5.64 23.71
N LEU A 168 -0.72 -6.96 23.75
CA LEU A 168 -1.37 -7.73 24.82
C LEU A 168 -0.46 -7.96 26.04
N LYS A 169 0.82 -7.62 25.96
CA LYS A 169 1.79 -7.89 27.03
C LYS A 169 1.51 -7.01 28.25
N GLY A 170 1.25 -7.65 29.39
CA GLY A 170 1.02 -6.95 30.66
C GLY A 170 -0.44 -6.57 30.91
N MET A 171 -1.37 -7.03 30.08
CA MET A 171 -2.80 -7.02 30.41
C MET A 171 -3.09 -8.17 31.37
N ASP A 172 -3.75 -7.87 32.49
CA ASP A 172 -4.29 -8.88 33.41
C ASP A 172 -5.61 -9.40 32.83
N PHE A 173 -5.53 -10.52 32.12
CA PHE A 173 -6.71 -11.32 31.81
C PHE A 173 -7.02 -12.13 33.07
N GLU A 174 -8.18 -11.89 33.71
CA GLU A 174 -8.60 -12.63 34.90
C GLU A 174 -8.44 -14.15 34.70
N GLU A 175 -8.06 -14.88 35.77
CA GLU A 175 -7.70 -16.31 35.79
C GLU A 175 -8.78 -17.31 35.27
N ASN A 176 -9.87 -16.82 34.72
CA ASN A 176 -10.93 -17.64 34.18
C ASN A 176 -10.98 -17.50 32.66
N LYS A 177 -10.31 -18.44 31.97
CA LYS A 177 -10.91 -19.40 31.01
C LYS A 177 -9.85 -20.30 30.39
N ASN A 178 -9.72 -21.52 30.91
CA ASN A 178 -8.90 -22.59 30.31
C ASN A 178 -9.76 -23.49 29.41
N PHE A 179 -10.41 -22.91 28.39
CA PHE A 179 -11.19 -23.74 27.48
C PHE A 179 -10.28 -24.70 26.70
N GLU A 180 -10.85 -25.83 26.30
CA GLU A 180 -10.21 -26.80 25.42
C GLU A 180 -10.98 -26.84 24.10
N PHE A 181 -10.24 -27.10 23.03
CA PHE A 181 -10.79 -27.38 21.73
C PHE A 181 -10.03 -28.57 21.14
N ASP A 182 -10.74 -29.41 20.40
CA ASP A 182 -10.12 -30.50 19.66
C ASP A 182 -10.09 -30.15 18.17
N LEU A 183 -8.90 -30.22 17.58
CA LEU A 183 -8.72 -30.22 16.13
C LEU A 183 -8.50 -31.66 15.71
N GLU A 184 -9.50 -32.26 15.05
CA GLU A 184 -9.36 -33.62 14.52
C GLU A 184 -8.58 -33.58 13.19
N ASN A 185 -7.52 -34.37 13.09
CA ASN A 185 -6.67 -34.45 11.88
C ASN A 185 -7.20 -35.43 10.81
N ASP A 186 -8.40 -36.00 10.99
CA ASP A 186 -8.97 -37.01 10.08
C ASP A 186 -9.47 -36.45 8.73
N ILE A 187 -8.98 -35.28 8.31
CA ILE A 187 -9.43 -34.58 7.12
C ILE A 187 -8.52 -34.91 5.94
N PHE A 188 -9.12 -35.34 4.82
CA PHE A 188 -8.40 -35.50 3.57
C PHE A 188 -8.19 -34.14 2.90
N TYR A 189 -6.95 -33.67 2.87
CA TYR A 189 -6.59 -32.39 2.25
C TYR A 189 -6.58 -32.52 0.72
N SER A 190 -7.17 -31.54 0.06
CA SER A 190 -7.10 -31.43 -1.40
C SER A 190 -5.66 -31.15 -1.85
N ASP A 191 -5.29 -31.61 -3.03
CA ASP A 191 -4.01 -31.25 -3.66
C ASP A 191 -3.87 -29.74 -3.87
N GLU A 192 -5.01 -29.04 -3.98
CA GLU A 192 -5.07 -27.58 -4.10
C GLU A 192 -4.62 -26.89 -2.81
N LEU A 193 -5.20 -27.25 -1.67
CA LEU A 193 -4.80 -26.69 -0.38
C LEU A 193 -3.33 -27.01 -0.06
N LYS A 194 -2.86 -28.22 -0.36
CA LYS A 194 -1.44 -28.58 -0.19
C LYS A 194 -0.52 -27.66 -0.97
N LYS A 195 -0.87 -27.34 -2.22
CA LYS A 195 -0.11 -26.38 -3.04
C LYS A 195 -0.13 -24.99 -2.43
N GLU A 196 -1.27 -24.52 -1.95
CA GLU A 196 -1.38 -23.20 -1.31
C GLU A 196 -0.52 -23.11 -0.03
N LEU A 197 -0.55 -24.13 0.83
CA LEU A 197 0.31 -24.19 2.02
C LEU A 197 1.81 -24.20 1.65
N ILE A 198 2.20 -24.95 0.61
CA ILE A 198 3.58 -24.94 0.10
C ILE A 198 3.93 -23.57 -0.50
N ASN A 199 3.01 -22.92 -1.21
CA ASN A 199 3.21 -21.60 -1.80
C ASN A 199 3.54 -20.56 -0.72
N LEU A 200 2.94 -20.66 0.47
CA LEU A 200 3.27 -19.76 1.59
C LEU A 200 4.73 -19.87 2.05
N GLN A 201 5.40 -21.02 1.85
CA GLN A 201 6.82 -21.15 2.16
C GLN A 201 7.71 -20.18 1.38
N LYS A 202 7.28 -19.73 0.18
CA LYS A 202 8.06 -18.78 -0.61
C LYS A 202 8.25 -17.46 0.14
N TYR A 203 7.23 -17.04 0.90
CA TYR A 203 7.30 -15.84 1.73
C TYR A 203 8.22 -16.04 2.94
N LYS A 204 8.18 -17.22 3.56
CA LYS A 204 9.09 -17.58 4.64
C LYS A 204 10.55 -17.50 4.17
N LYS A 205 10.87 -18.12 3.03
CA LYS A 205 12.22 -18.05 2.42
C LYS A 205 12.61 -16.62 2.09
N PHE A 206 11.69 -15.82 1.57
CA PHE A 206 11.94 -14.41 1.29
C PHE A 206 12.29 -13.61 2.56
N MET A 207 11.61 -13.87 3.68
CA MET A 207 11.91 -13.23 4.96
C MET A 207 13.24 -13.69 5.57
N GLU A 208 13.56 -14.98 5.46
CA GLU A 208 14.80 -15.58 5.95
C GLU A 208 16.06 -14.93 5.35
N ILE A 209 16.01 -14.53 4.06
CA ILE A 209 17.11 -13.80 3.39
C ILE A 209 17.52 -12.55 4.18
N PHE A 210 16.55 -11.87 4.81
CA PHE A 210 16.76 -10.62 5.55
C PHE A 210 16.84 -10.81 7.07
N GLY A 211 16.81 -12.07 7.54
CA GLY A 211 16.83 -12.43 8.95
C GLY A 211 15.60 -11.95 9.71
N ILE A 212 14.43 -11.92 9.05
CA ILE A 212 13.16 -11.53 9.67
C ILE A 212 12.35 -12.80 9.95
N GLU A 213 12.07 -13.04 11.22
CA GLU A 213 11.28 -14.19 11.70
C GLU A 213 10.04 -13.70 12.44
N ASN A 214 9.17 -12.98 11.72
CA ASN A 214 7.92 -12.47 12.27
C ASN A 214 6.77 -12.70 11.28
N GLY A 215 5.84 -13.55 11.67
CA GLY A 215 4.67 -13.91 10.89
C GLY A 215 3.73 -12.74 10.61
N ASP A 216 3.85 -11.59 11.29
CA ASP A 216 3.09 -10.36 11.00
C ASP A 216 3.17 -9.94 9.51
N PHE A 217 4.23 -10.34 8.81
CA PHE A 217 4.36 -10.20 7.34
C PHE A 217 3.08 -10.62 6.60
N ILE A 218 2.47 -11.76 6.96
CA ILE A 218 1.32 -12.29 6.23
C ILE A 218 0.08 -11.39 6.37
N VAL A 219 -0.06 -10.73 7.52
CA VAL A 219 -1.20 -9.84 7.79
C VAL A 219 -1.09 -8.58 6.93
N SER A 220 0.11 -7.99 6.85
CA SER A 220 0.33 -6.89 5.91
C SER A 220 0.08 -7.28 4.46
N LYS A 221 0.45 -8.50 4.06
CA LYS A 221 0.15 -9.00 2.72
C LYS A 221 -1.37 -9.08 2.48
N GLN A 222 -2.13 -9.64 3.42
CA GLN A 222 -3.59 -9.70 3.33
C GLN A 222 -4.21 -8.30 3.25
N ILE A 223 -3.68 -7.33 4.01
CA ILE A 223 -4.12 -5.92 3.93
C ILE A 223 -3.86 -5.35 2.53
N ILE A 224 -2.67 -5.60 1.96
CA ILE A 224 -2.33 -5.15 0.59
C ILE A 224 -3.28 -5.80 -0.43
N ASP A 225 -3.45 -7.12 -0.36
CA ASP A 225 -4.27 -7.86 -1.32
C ASP A 225 -5.75 -7.43 -1.27
N LYS A 226 -6.26 -7.03 -0.10
CA LYS A 226 -7.67 -6.61 0.09
C LYS A 226 -7.92 -5.12 -0.13
N PHE A 227 -6.97 -4.25 0.23
CA PHE A 227 -7.18 -2.81 0.29
C PHE A 227 -6.29 -1.99 -0.65
N SER A 228 -5.56 -2.62 -1.59
CA SER A 228 -4.63 -1.90 -2.49
C SER A 228 -5.26 -0.74 -3.26
N THR A 229 -6.57 -0.75 -3.50
CA THR A 229 -7.29 0.35 -4.17
C THR A 229 -7.79 1.45 -3.22
N SER A 230 -7.75 1.21 -1.90
CA SER A 230 -8.17 2.16 -0.87
C SER A 230 -6.97 2.52 0.01
N TYR A 231 -6.13 3.44 -0.48
CA TYR A 231 -4.83 3.73 0.15
C TYR A 231 -4.95 4.22 1.59
N LYS A 232 -6.02 4.97 1.90
CA LYS A 232 -6.34 5.42 3.27
C LYS A 232 -6.59 4.24 4.19
N GLU A 233 -7.39 3.29 3.71
CA GLU A 233 -7.77 2.10 4.47
C GLU A 233 -6.55 1.22 4.73
N SER A 234 -5.72 0.94 3.71
CA SER A 234 -4.48 0.16 3.92
C SER A 234 -3.61 0.75 5.02
N CYS A 235 -3.36 2.06 4.99
CA CYS A 235 -2.53 2.73 6.00
C CYS A 235 -3.17 2.70 7.39
N PHE A 236 -4.49 2.91 7.47
CA PHE A 236 -5.21 2.80 8.74
C PHE A 236 -5.05 1.39 9.33
N GLN A 237 -5.18 0.35 8.49
CA GLN A 237 -5.03 -1.02 8.93
C GLN A 237 -3.60 -1.40 9.33
N PHE A 238 -2.58 -0.87 8.63
CA PHE A 238 -1.20 -1.03 9.08
C PHE A 238 -0.96 -0.37 10.43
N TYR A 239 -1.51 0.82 10.65
CA TYR A 239 -1.39 1.55 11.91
C TYR A 239 -2.06 0.81 13.07
N CYS A 240 -3.28 0.29 12.87
CA CYS A 240 -3.99 -0.46 13.90
C CYS A 240 -3.30 -1.77 14.27
N TYR A 241 -2.67 -2.45 13.30
CA TYR A 241 -2.09 -3.78 13.52
C TYR A 241 -0.64 -3.76 14.04
N PHE A 242 0.24 -2.94 13.43
CA PHE A 242 1.67 -3.04 13.66
C PHE A 242 2.13 -2.18 14.84
N GLN A 243 2.91 -2.80 15.73
CA GLN A 243 3.65 -2.06 16.76
C GLN A 243 4.97 -1.52 16.20
N LYS A 244 5.45 -0.40 16.74
CA LYS A 244 6.61 0.34 16.21
C LYS A 244 7.90 -0.48 16.16
N GLU A 245 8.04 -1.47 17.03
CA GLU A 245 9.18 -2.39 17.09
C GLU A 245 9.21 -3.39 15.92
N TYR A 246 8.09 -3.60 15.22
CA TYR A 246 7.94 -4.65 14.20
C TYR A 246 7.57 -4.13 12.81
N TYR A 247 7.82 -2.85 12.53
CA TYR A 247 7.63 -2.30 11.19
C TYR A 247 8.55 -2.94 10.14
N ASP A 248 9.64 -3.61 10.54
CA ASP A 248 10.50 -4.37 9.61
C ASP A 248 9.72 -5.38 8.76
N SER A 249 8.72 -6.02 9.37
CA SER A 249 7.88 -7.05 8.76
C SER A 249 6.86 -6.44 7.79
N LEU A 250 6.28 -5.30 8.16
CA LEU A 250 5.42 -4.49 7.30
C LEU A 250 6.20 -4.00 6.07
N ILE A 251 7.35 -3.38 6.28
CA ILE A 251 8.19 -2.82 5.22
C ILE A 251 8.64 -3.93 4.25
N LEU A 252 9.04 -5.08 4.79
CA LEU A 252 9.43 -6.22 3.96
C LEU A 252 8.26 -6.75 3.13
N SER A 253 7.04 -6.75 3.67
CA SER A 253 5.83 -7.12 2.94
C SER A 253 5.49 -6.13 1.83
N ILE A 254 5.67 -4.83 2.06
CA ILE A 254 5.52 -3.82 1.00
C ILE A 254 6.52 -4.08 -0.13
N ILE A 255 7.78 -4.39 0.19
CA ILE A 255 8.79 -4.73 -0.81
C ILE A 255 8.41 -6.00 -1.56
N ASN A 256 7.91 -7.03 -0.87
CA ASN A 256 7.42 -8.24 -1.52
C ASN A 256 6.25 -7.94 -2.47
N GLY A 257 5.29 -7.11 -2.05
CA GLY A 257 4.17 -6.67 -2.89
C GLY A 257 4.62 -5.91 -4.14
N VAL A 258 5.72 -5.16 -4.09
CA VAL A 258 6.32 -4.55 -5.29
C VAL A 258 6.93 -5.63 -6.20
N VAL A 259 7.62 -6.63 -5.65
CA VAL A 259 8.18 -7.74 -6.44
C VAL A 259 7.08 -8.52 -7.16
N GLU A 260 5.96 -8.75 -6.48
CA GLU A 260 4.75 -9.42 -6.99
C GLU A 260 3.84 -8.53 -7.85
N ASP A 261 4.22 -7.27 -8.12
CA ASP A 261 3.41 -6.29 -8.86
C ASP A 261 2.00 -6.07 -8.27
N LYS A 262 1.86 -6.24 -6.94
CA LYS A 262 0.63 -6.03 -6.15
C LYS A 262 0.47 -4.62 -5.61
N ILE A 263 1.57 -3.86 -5.59
CA ILE A 263 1.59 -2.48 -5.09
C ILE A 263 2.03 -1.56 -6.22
N ASP A 264 1.19 -0.60 -6.55
CA ASP A 264 1.51 0.44 -7.52
C ASP A 264 2.31 1.59 -6.87
N LEU A 265 2.87 2.45 -7.74
CA LEU A 265 3.66 3.61 -7.33
C LEU A 265 2.88 4.55 -6.38
N PRO A 266 1.65 4.98 -6.70
CA PRO A 266 0.84 5.79 -5.81
C PRO A 266 0.63 5.19 -4.40
N LEU A 267 0.34 3.88 -4.30
CA LEU A 267 0.07 3.23 -3.02
C LEU A 267 1.30 3.24 -2.12
N TYR A 268 2.47 2.78 -2.57
CA TYR A 268 3.63 2.78 -1.67
C TYR A 268 4.10 4.20 -1.34
N ILE A 269 4.01 5.18 -2.24
CA ILE A 269 4.30 6.58 -1.89
C ILE A 269 3.39 7.03 -0.76
N TYR A 270 2.10 6.72 -0.86
CA TYR A 270 1.12 7.07 0.17
C TYR A 270 1.43 6.39 1.50
N ILE A 271 1.80 5.10 1.49
CA ILE A 271 2.22 4.35 2.66
C ILE A 271 3.44 5.01 3.32
N PHE A 272 4.50 5.29 2.57
CA PHE A 272 5.71 5.90 3.13
C PHE A 272 5.47 7.32 3.66
N LYS A 273 4.57 8.08 3.03
CA LYS A 273 4.16 9.39 3.52
C LYS A 273 3.40 9.31 4.85
N LYS A 274 2.53 8.31 5.03
CA LYS A 274 1.71 8.16 6.23
C LYS A 274 2.43 7.43 7.34
N MET A 275 2.97 6.26 7.04
CA MET A 275 3.69 5.42 8.00
C MET A 275 5.03 6.05 8.40
N GLY A 276 5.66 6.86 7.54
CA GLY A 276 6.90 7.57 7.85
C GLY A 276 6.79 8.60 8.99
N MET A 277 5.57 9.00 9.37
CA MET A 277 5.34 9.87 10.53
C MET A 277 5.44 9.15 11.87
N TYR A 278 5.46 7.81 11.88
CA TYR A 278 5.52 7.03 13.12
C TYR A 278 6.95 6.68 13.48
N GLU A 279 7.23 6.72 14.78
CA GLU A 279 8.54 6.36 15.36
C GLU A 279 9.00 4.98 14.83
N ASN A 280 10.29 4.83 14.58
CA ASN A 280 10.96 3.62 14.07
C ASN A 280 10.62 3.18 12.64
N PHE A 281 9.56 3.68 11.99
CA PHE A 281 9.23 3.23 10.63
C PHE A 281 10.36 3.52 9.63
N LEU A 282 10.81 4.78 9.56
CA LEU A 282 11.89 5.17 8.65
C LEU A 282 13.24 4.58 9.04
N THR A 283 13.53 4.45 10.35
CA THR A 283 14.74 3.77 10.84
C THR A 283 14.80 2.32 10.37
N ASN A 284 13.71 1.55 10.59
CA ASN A 284 13.61 0.17 10.12
C ASN A 284 13.73 0.06 8.60
N TYR A 285 13.19 1.05 7.87
CA TYR A 285 13.33 1.10 6.42
C TYR A 285 14.78 1.28 5.97
N TYR A 286 15.50 2.22 6.57
CA TYR A 286 16.89 2.51 6.27
C TYR A 286 17.80 1.32 6.58
N ASP A 287 17.58 0.65 7.70
CA ASP A 287 18.30 -0.57 8.07
C ASP A 287 18.05 -1.70 7.06
N LEU A 288 16.81 -1.83 6.59
CA LEU A 288 16.47 -2.84 5.58
C LEU A 288 17.12 -2.54 4.22
N ILE A 289 17.27 -1.27 3.83
CA ILE A 289 18.02 -0.91 2.61
C ILE A 289 19.47 -1.41 2.68
N LEU A 290 20.13 -1.26 3.83
CA LEU A 290 21.50 -1.78 4.02
C LEU A 290 21.54 -3.30 3.87
N LYS A 291 20.59 -4.01 4.49
CA LYS A 291 20.45 -5.47 4.33
C LYS A 291 20.27 -5.86 2.86
N ILE A 292 19.38 -5.20 2.13
CA ILE A 292 19.11 -5.46 0.71
C ILE A 292 20.36 -5.29 -0.15
N ARG A 293 21.13 -4.23 0.08
CA ARG A 293 22.38 -3.99 -0.67
C ARG A 293 23.42 -5.09 -0.40
N ASN A 294 23.55 -5.52 0.84
CA ASN A 294 24.47 -6.59 1.24
C ASN A 294 24.04 -7.97 0.73
N LYS A 295 22.74 -8.16 0.49
CA LYS A 295 22.13 -9.43 0.07
C LYS A 295 21.90 -9.54 -1.44
N LYS A 296 22.46 -8.64 -2.25
CA LYS A 296 22.27 -8.56 -3.71
C LYS A 296 22.30 -9.91 -4.43
N THR A 297 23.27 -10.77 -4.10
CA THR A 297 23.44 -12.09 -4.74
C THR A 297 22.31 -13.07 -4.43
N GLU A 298 21.68 -12.96 -3.26
CA GLU A 298 20.58 -13.84 -2.81
C GLU A 298 19.23 -13.44 -3.42
N ILE A 299 19.14 -12.24 -3.99
CA ILE A 299 17.90 -11.64 -4.50
C ILE A 299 17.99 -11.19 -5.95
N ILE A 300 18.93 -11.76 -6.71
CA ILE A 300 19.30 -11.25 -8.04
C ILE A 300 18.11 -11.16 -9.01
N ASP A 301 17.18 -12.12 -8.94
CA ASP A 301 16.01 -12.21 -9.81
C ASP A 301 15.04 -11.04 -9.68
N PHE A 302 15.07 -10.35 -8.54
CA PHE A 302 14.17 -9.23 -8.25
C PHE A 302 14.89 -7.99 -7.70
N TYR A 303 16.22 -7.98 -7.72
CA TYR A 303 17.05 -6.90 -7.20
C TYR A 303 16.73 -5.56 -7.88
N ASP A 304 16.61 -5.55 -9.20
CA ASP A 304 16.39 -4.32 -9.96
C ASP A 304 15.03 -3.70 -9.65
N LYS A 305 13.97 -4.52 -9.50
CA LYS A 305 12.66 -4.05 -9.05
C LYS A 305 12.74 -3.41 -7.66
N ILE A 306 13.43 -4.07 -6.72
CA ILE A 306 13.60 -3.56 -5.35
C ILE A 306 14.41 -2.26 -5.33
N ILE A 307 15.52 -2.17 -6.08
CA ILE A 307 16.36 -0.97 -6.12
C ILE A 307 15.62 0.19 -6.77
N LYS A 308 14.86 -0.04 -7.84
CA LYS A 308 13.99 0.98 -8.44
C LYS A 308 13.00 1.53 -7.41
N PHE A 309 12.34 0.64 -6.67
CA PHE A 309 11.46 1.04 -5.57
C PHE A 309 12.19 1.87 -4.52
N ILE A 310 13.36 1.43 -4.04
CA ILE A 310 14.17 2.15 -3.04
C ILE A 310 14.56 3.54 -3.54
N ASN A 311 14.98 3.66 -4.80
CA ASN A 311 15.40 4.95 -5.34
C ASN A 311 14.25 5.96 -5.35
N ILE A 312 13.06 5.51 -5.76
CA ILE A 312 11.87 6.34 -5.83
C ILE A 312 11.37 6.69 -4.43
N SER A 313 11.18 5.70 -3.55
CA SER A 313 10.69 5.94 -2.19
C SER A 313 11.62 6.86 -1.39
N MET A 314 12.95 6.71 -1.51
CA MET A 314 13.93 7.60 -0.86
C MET A 314 13.80 9.05 -1.33
N ALA A 315 13.52 9.27 -2.61
CA ALA A 315 13.24 10.61 -3.11
C ALA A 315 11.97 11.20 -2.48
N PHE A 316 10.89 10.42 -2.39
CA PHE A 316 9.66 10.88 -1.75
C PHE A 316 9.81 11.11 -0.24
N ILE A 317 10.59 10.28 0.46
CA ILE A 317 10.92 10.46 1.87
C ILE A 317 11.67 11.79 2.06
N PHE A 318 12.62 12.11 1.18
CA PHE A 318 13.30 13.40 1.21
C PHE A 318 12.30 14.56 1.13
N GLU A 319 11.42 14.58 0.14
CA GLU A 319 10.44 15.65 -0.04
C GLU A 319 9.47 15.81 1.15
N ASN A 320 9.07 14.71 1.78
CA ASN A 320 8.08 14.76 2.86
C ASN A 320 8.69 15.00 4.24
N PHE A 321 9.96 14.64 4.48
CA PHE A 321 10.52 14.62 5.83
C PHE A 321 11.86 15.34 5.99
N HIS A 322 12.65 15.50 4.93
CA HIS A 322 13.99 16.12 5.02
C HIS A 322 14.10 17.46 4.29
N ASN A 323 13.19 17.75 3.35
CA ASN A 323 13.07 19.01 2.62
C ASN A 323 12.19 20.06 3.34
N LEU A 324 11.69 19.76 4.54
CA LEU A 324 10.83 20.69 5.26
C LEU A 324 11.66 21.78 5.95
N PRO A 325 11.37 23.08 5.72
CA PRO A 325 11.87 24.14 6.58
C PRO A 325 11.53 23.83 8.04
N GLU A 326 12.46 24.13 8.97
CA GLU A 326 12.29 23.95 10.44
C GLU A 326 11.02 24.62 11.03
N LYS A 327 10.21 25.32 10.23
CA LYS A 327 9.08 26.16 10.65
C LYS A 327 7.70 25.82 10.07
N HIS A 328 7.50 24.68 9.40
CA HIS A 328 6.14 24.26 9.05
C HIS A 328 5.50 23.42 10.16
N SER A 329 5.21 24.07 11.29
CA SER A 329 4.15 23.60 12.19
C SER A 329 2.81 23.76 11.48
N SER A 330 2.40 22.77 10.68
CA SER A 330 1.02 22.74 10.21
C SER A 330 0.08 22.62 11.42
N PHE A 331 -1.03 23.35 11.39
CA PHE A 331 -2.07 23.32 12.44
C PHE A 331 -2.68 21.92 12.65
N TYR A 332 -2.37 20.95 11.77
CA TYR A 332 -2.80 19.55 11.86
C TYR A 332 -1.77 18.63 12.55
N ALA A 333 -0.63 19.17 13.00
CA ALA A 333 0.44 18.42 13.66
C ALA A 333 0.15 18.03 15.13
N GLU A 334 -1.10 18.16 15.59
CA GLU A 334 -1.49 17.85 16.97
C GLU A 334 -1.73 16.35 17.22
N GLN A 335 -1.79 15.50 16.17
CA GLN A 335 -2.13 14.08 16.33
C GLN A 335 -0.94 13.11 16.29
N VAL A 336 0.28 13.54 15.93
CA VAL A 336 1.47 12.68 15.92
C VAL A 336 2.59 13.38 16.70
N SER A 337 3.05 12.73 17.77
CA SER A 337 4.08 13.27 18.67
C SER A 337 5.49 13.25 18.07
N TYR A 338 5.75 12.31 17.16
CA TYR A 338 7.03 12.17 16.47
C TYR A 338 7.11 13.07 15.24
N ARG A 339 8.25 13.73 15.06
CA ARG A 339 8.56 14.61 13.95
C ARG A 339 9.87 14.16 13.30
N PRO A 340 9.82 13.31 12.25
CA PRO A 340 11.00 12.79 11.56
C PRO A 340 11.97 13.89 11.10
N GLU A 341 11.43 15.05 10.73
CA GLU A 341 12.19 16.22 10.27
C GLU A 341 13.14 16.81 11.33
N ASN A 342 12.85 16.58 12.61
CA ASN A 342 13.66 17.09 13.73
C ASN A 342 14.70 16.06 14.22
N ASP A 343 14.68 14.84 13.68
CA ASP A 343 15.55 13.75 14.11
C ASP A 343 16.87 13.77 13.34
N LYS A 344 17.90 14.33 13.98
CA LYS A 344 19.25 14.42 13.40
C LYS A 344 19.85 13.05 13.08
N GLY A 345 19.62 12.06 13.95
CA GLY A 345 20.12 10.70 13.74
C GLY A 345 19.49 10.06 12.50
N LEU A 346 18.18 10.24 12.35
CA LEU A 346 17.45 9.79 11.16
C LEU A 346 17.95 10.47 9.87
N SER A 347 18.23 11.78 9.93
CA SER A 347 18.77 12.52 8.77
C SER A 347 20.17 12.04 8.38
N GLU A 348 21.04 11.75 9.36
CA GLU A 348 22.37 11.18 9.12
C GLU A 348 22.28 9.78 8.49
N MET A 349 21.40 8.92 9.01
CA MET A 349 21.12 7.61 8.42
C MET A 349 20.67 7.74 6.97
N PHE A 350 19.69 8.61 6.68
CA PHE A 350 19.22 8.88 5.32
C PHE A 350 20.37 9.30 4.39
N LYS A 351 21.20 10.27 4.81
CA LYS A 351 22.34 10.76 4.02
C LYS A 351 23.39 9.69 3.74
N SER A 352 23.58 8.74 4.65
CA SER A 352 24.51 7.62 4.48
C SER A 352 24.07 6.66 3.36
N LEU A 353 22.78 6.57 3.08
CA LEU A 353 22.21 5.68 2.07
C LEU A 353 22.20 6.26 0.67
N LEU A 354 22.44 7.56 0.50
CA LEU A 354 22.38 8.23 -0.78
C LEU A 354 23.40 7.66 -1.78
N ASN A 355 22.96 7.59 -3.03
CA ASN A 355 23.76 7.22 -4.19
C ASN A 355 23.29 8.05 -5.41
N PRO A 356 24.04 8.04 -6.54
CA PRO A 356 23.66 8.81 -7.71
C PRO A 356 22.24 8.53 -8.23
N SER A 357 21.79 7.27 -8.21
CA SER A 357 20.44 6.90 -8.67
C SER A 357 19.34 7.48 -7.79
N ILE A 358 19.49 7.47 -6.46
CA ILE A 358 18.56 8.13 -5.54
C ILE A 358 18.54 9.64 -5.79
N ILE A 359 19.70 10.26 -5.96
CA ILE A 359 19.81 11.70 -6.19
C ILE A 359 19.12 12.09 -7.51
N ASN A 360 19.28 11.28 -8.56
CA ASN A 360 18.58 11.50 -9.82
C ASN A 360 17.05 11.42 -9.66
N GLU A 361 16.52 10.53 -8.82
CA GLU A 361 15.08 10.53 -8.49
C GLU A 361 14.68 11.77 -7.68
N MET A 362 15.49 12.19 -6.71
CA MET A 362 15.25 13.42 -5.93
C MET A 362 15.19 14.67 -6.83
N MET A 363 16.08 14.77 -7.83
CA MET A 363 16.10 15.88 -8.79
C MET A 363 14.83 15.98 -9.64
N LYS A 364 14.07 14.89 -9.82
CA LYS A 364 12.82 14.92 -10.59
C LYS A 364 11.68 15.60 -9.84
N ILE A 365 11.74 15.62 -8.51
CA ILE A 365 10.63 16.07 -7.66
C ILE A 365 10.99 17.24 -6.74
N SER A 366 12.27 17.60 -6.63
CA SER A 366 12.76 18.67 -5.76
C SER A 366 13.38 19.85 -6.50
N ASN A 367 13.61 20.94 -5.76
CA ASN A 367 14.37 22.09 -6.21
C ASN A 367 15.89 21.84 -6.09
N SER A 368 16.66 22.10 -7.15
CA SER A 368 18.11 21.90 -7.17
C SER A 368 18.86 22.63 -6.06
N ASN A 369 18.46 23.85 -5.69
CA ASN A 369 19.15 24.61 -4.65
C ASN A 369 18.98 23.94 -3.28
N VAL A 370 17.77 23.47 -2.97
CA VAL A 370 17.51 22.79 -1.71
C VAL A 370 18.26 21.46 -1.64
N LEU A 371 18.32 20.72 -2.75
CA LEU A 371 19.12 19.50 -2.83
C LEU A 371 20.62 19.79 -2.57
N ILE A 372 21.19 20.81 -3.18
CA ILE A 372 22.62 21.17 -3.01
C ILE A 372 22.94 21.51 -1.55
N ASP A 373 22.03 22.17 -0.86
CA ASP A 373 22.17 22.52 0.55
C ASP A 373 22.09 21.28 1.45
N PHE A 374 21.21 20.33 1.12
CA PHE A 374 21.04 19.10 1.90
C PHE A 374 22.16 18.07 1.69
N LEU A 375 22.63 17.91 0.45
CA LEU A 375 23.49 16.79 0.04
C LEU A 375 24.90 16.84 0.65
N PRO A 376 25.48 15.67 0.96
CA PRO A 376 26.90 15.55 1.31
C PRO A 376 27.82 16.15 0.23
N PRO A 377 29.00 16.71 0.59
CA PRO A 377 29.91 17.35 -0.36
C PRO A 377 30.28 16.48 -1.58
N LYS A 378 30.43 15.16 -1.39
CA LYS A 378 30.75 14.19 -2.45
C LYS A 378 29.69 14.05 -3.56
N TYR A 379 28.50 14.59 -3.35
CA TYR A 379 27.37 14.47 -4.27
C TYR A 379 26.88 15.81 -4.82
N LYS A 380 27.45 16.94 -4.38
CA LYS A 380 27.01 18.27 -4.84
C LYS A 380 27.22 18.48 -6.34
N ASN A 381 28.23 17.83 -6.91
CA ASN A 381 28.53 17.85 -8.34
C ASN A 381 27.56 17.02 -9.19
N ILE A 382 26.68 16.21 -8.58
CA ILE A 382 25.65 15.47 -9.31
C ILE A 382 24.45 16.39 -9.62
N VAL A 383 24.16 17.35 -8.72
CA VAL A 383 23.01 18.23 -8.88
C VAL A 383 23.37 19.36 -9.82
N PHE A 384 22.57 19.47 -10.87
CA PHE A 384 22.66 20.55 -11.84
C PHE A 384 21.70 21.68 -11.49
N ILE A 385 22.20 22.91 -11.52
CA ILE A 385 21.38 24.12 -11.55
C ILE A 385 21.35 24.56 -13.01
N ALA A 386 20.15 24.51 -13.60
CA ALA A 386 19.95 25.05 -14.91
C ALA A 386 20.25 26.54 -14.95
N GLU A 387 21.27 26.92 -15.72
CA GLU A 387 21.45 28.30 -16.13
C GLU A 387 20.30 28.67 -17.05
N ILE A 388 19.48 29.64 -16.62
CA ILE A 388 18.49 30.25 -17.51
C ILE A 388 19.29 31.14 -18.45
N TYR A 389 19.38 30.77 -19.72
CA TYR A 389 20.06 31.58 -20.72
C TYR A 389 19.42 32.97 -20.79
N GLU A 390 20.27 34.00 -20.77
CA GLU A 390 19.83 35.39 -20.86
C GLU A 390 19.11 35.65 -22.19
N ASN A 391 18.21 36.64 -22.19
CA ASN A 391 17.55 37.08 -23.41
C ASN A 391 18.59 37.50 -24.45
N THR A 392 18.57 36.86 -25.61
CA THR A 392 19.38 37.24 -26.76
C THR A 392 18.69 38.37 -27.53
N PRO A 393 19.40 39.21 -28.29
CA PRO A 393 18.78 40.19 -29.17
C PRO A 393 17.70 39.57 -30.08
N GLN A 394 17.94 38.35 -30.56
CA GLN A 394 17.02 37.59 -31.38
C GLN A 394 15.80 37.09 -30.60
N SER A 395 15.93 36.70 -29.32
CA SER A 395 14.77 36.30 -28.50
C SER A 395 13.90 37.50 -28.10
N ILE A 396 14.52 38.67 -27.89
CA ILE A 396 13.80 39.94 -27.68
C ILE A 396 13.01 40.31 -28.94
N GLU A 397 13.65 40.19 -30.11
CA GLU A 397 13.01 40.47 -31.39
C GLU A 397 11.87 39.50 -31.68
N LEU A 398 12.07 38.20 -31.45
CA LEU A 398 11.01 37.19 -31.62
C LEU A 398 9.82 37.49 -30.71
N LYS A 399 10.06 37.88 -29.45
CA LYS A 399 9.01 38.29 -28.51
C LYS A 399 8.26 39.54 -29.00
N ARG A 400 8.97 40.52 -29.57
CA ARG A 400 8.36 41.72 -30.16
C ARG A 400 7.46 41.36 -31.33
N ILE A 401 7.94 40.53 -32.25
CA ILE A 401 7.18 40.06 -33.41
C ILE A 401 5.86 39.39 -32.99
N ILE A 402 5.91 38.51 -31.99
CA ILE A 402 4.73 37.83 -31.47
C ILE A 402 3.74 38.82 -30.85
N ASN A 403 4.21 39.77 -30.05
CA ASN A 403 3.35 40.78 -29.41
C ASN A 403 2.71 41.74 -30.42
N GLU A 404 3.42 42.06 -31.50
CA GLU A 404 2.95 42.95 -32.57
C GLU A 404 2.13 42.21 -33.64
N ASN A 405 2.04 40.87 -33.58
CA ASN A 405 1.48 40.01 -34.63
C ASN A 405 2.12 40.21 -36.02
N ASP A 406 3.38 40.65 -36.08
CA ASP A 406 4.10 40.97 -37.33
C ASP A 406 4.87 39.75 -37.85
N PHE A 407 4.15 38.65 -38.06
CA PHE A 407 4.76 37.36 -38.35
C PHE A 407 5.44 37.27 -39.73
N GLU A 408 5.23 38.25 -40.62
CA GLU A 408 5.94 38.32 -41.91
C GLU A 408 7.46 38.46 -41.73
N LYS A 409 7.90 39.16 -40.67
CA LYS A 409 9.32 39.28 -40.30
C LYS A 409 9.97 37.93 -39.95
N LEU A 410 9.20 36.90 -39.61
CA LEU A 410 9.74 35.56 -39.34
C LEU A 410 10.23 34.85 -40.59
N LYS A 411 9.72 35.23 -41.78
CA LYS A 411 10.15 34.64 -43.06
C LYS A 411 11.58 35.04 -43.44
N GLU A 412 12.06 36.14 -42.90
CA GLU A 412 13.40 36.69 -43.17
C GLU A 412 14.46 36.22 -42.16
N MET A 413 14.04 35.59 -41.07
CA MET A 413 14.94 35.09 -40.03
C MET A 413 15.55 33.73 -40.43
N ASP A 414 16.86 33.58 -40.20
CA ASP A 414 17.52 32.28 -40.36
C ASP A 414 16.86 31.23 -39.45
N LYS A 415 16.60 30.02 -39.98
CA LYS A 415 15.88 28.98 -39.26
C LYS A 415 16.59 28.55 -37.98
N LYS A 416 17.92 28.44 -38.00
CA LYS A 416 18.71 28.06 -36.82
C LYS A 416 18.69 29.16 -35.77
N GLU A 417 18.76 30.43 -36.18
CA GLU A 417 18.60 31.57 -35.28
C GLU A 417 17.18 31.65 -34.68
N PHE A 418 16.16 31.41 -35.50
CA PHE A 418 14.77 31.31 -35.04
C PHE A 418 14.60 30.22 -33.99
N TYR A 419 15.12 29.02 -34.22
CA TYR A 419 15.03 27.93 -33.24
C TYR A 419 15.74 28.26 -31.94
N LYS A 420 16.93 28.87 -31.99
CA LYS A 420 17.64 29.31 -30.77
C LYS A 420 16.85 30.37 -30.01
N ALA A 421 16.33 31.38 -30.70
CA ALA A 421 15.50 32.43 -30.11
C ALA A 421 14.21 31.85 -29.50
N PHE A 422 13.62 30.86 -30.18
CA PHE A 422 12.46 30.13 -29.70
C PHE A 422 12.76 29.37 -28.41
N MET A 423 13.89 28.64 -28.33
CA MET A 423 14.24 27.90 -27.10
C MET A 423 14.35 28.83 -25.89
N VAL A 424 14.98 30.00 -26.04
CA VAL A 424 15.10 31.01 -24.98
C VAL A 424 13.73 31.56 -24.57
N LEU A 425 12.87 31.87 -25.54
CA LEU A 425 11.55 32.41 -25.27
C LEU A 425 10.62 31.37 -24.61
N ALA A 426 10.76 30.10 -25.00
CA ALA A 426 9.93 28.99 -24.57
C ALA A 426 10.32 28.39 -23.20
N SER A 427 11.45 28.82 -22.60
CA SER A 427 12.09 28.11 -21.47
C SER A 427 11.90 28.73 -20.06
N PRO A 428 10.68 28.74 -19.50
CA PRO A 428 10.55 28.56 -18.05
C PRO A 428 9.78 27.28 -17.68
N SER A 429 8.97 26.71 -18.57
CA SER A 429 8.19 25.49 -18.29
C SER A 429 7.70 24.79 -19.56
N ILE A 430 7.28 23.53 -19.41
CA ILE A 430 6.67 22.74 -20.50
C ILE A 430 5.43 23.45 -21.06
N SER A 431 4.57 23.98 -20.20
CA SER A 431 3.37 24.72 -20.64
C SER A 431 3.71 25.97 -21.44
N HIS A 432 4.77 26.70 -21.05
CA HIS A 432 5.22 27.89 -21.77
C HIS A 432 5.74 27.54 -23.16
N PHE A 433 6.50 26.45 -23.25
CA PHE A 433 6.98 25.92 -24.52
C PHE A 433 5.83 25.57 -25.45
N LEU A 434 4.86 24.80 -24.97
CA LEU A 434 3.70 24.40 -25.77
C LEU A 434 2.85 25.61 -26.19
N THR A 435 2.78 26.65 -25.36
CA THR A 435 2.05 27.88 -25.69
C THR A 435 2.69 28.63 -26.85
N TYR A 436 4.00 28.91 -26.79
CA TYR A 436 4.68 29.58 -27.89
C TYR A 436 4.77 28.71 -29.14
N PHE A 437 4.88 27.40 -28.95
CA PHE A 437 4.83 26.45 -30.03
C PHE A 437 3.50 26.54 -30.79
N GLU A 438 2.37 26.56 -30.08
CA GLU A 438 1.04 26.71 -30.67
C GLU A 438 0.86 28.06 -31.38
N ILE A 439 1.35 29.16 -30.79
CA ILE A 439 1.33 30.49 -31.40
C ILE A 439 2.09 30.50 -32.74
N LEU A 440 3.24 29.81 -32.79
CA LEU A 440 4.15 29.82 -33.93
C LEU A 440 3.99 28.61 -34.85
N LYS A 441 3.01 27.73 -34.62
CA LYS A 441 2.93 26.41 -35.27
C LYS A 441 2.95 26.46 -36.80
N ASN A 442 2.35 27.50 -37.39
CA ASN A 442 2.31 27.69 -38.84
C ASN A 442 3.71 28.02 -39.42
N TYR A 443 4.64 28.47 -38.60
CA TYR A 443 6.04 28.74 -38.94
C TYR A 443 6.97 27.56 -38.62
N PHE A 444 6.45 26.56 -37.92
CA PHE A 444 7.07 25.26 -37.62
C PHE A 444 6.74 24.17 -38.64
N VAL A 445 6.27 24.54 -39.84
CA VAL A 445 6.21 23.59 -40.97
C VAL A 445 7.65 23.30 -41.41
N MET A 446 8.17 22.17 -40.96
CA MET A 446 9.57 21.77 -41.14
C MET A 446 9.69 20.56 -42.06
N ASN A 447 10.55 20.66 -43.07
CA ASN A 447 11.00 19.47 -43.79
C ASN A 447 11.95 18.63 -42.91
N SER A 448 12.33 17.44 -43.38
CA SER A 448 13.16 16.51 -42.59
C SER A 448 14.50 17.12 -42.14
N ASP A 449 15.16 17.95 -42.95
CA ASP A 449 16.43 18.58 -42.57
C ASP A 449 16.23 19.68 -41.53
N GLU A 450 15.16 20.46 -41.66
CA GLU A 450 14.77 21.47 -40.67
C GLU A 450 14.39 20.84 -39.32
N GLN A 451 13.72 19.69 -39.33
CA GLN A 451 13.43 18.92 -38.11
C GLN A 451 14.73 18.46 -37.43
N ARG A 452 15.73 18.00 -38.18
CA ARG A 452 17.05 17.63 -37.62
C ARG A 452 17.77 18.82 -37.00
N ILE A 453 17.72 19.99 -37.65
CA ILE A 453 18.30 21.22 -37.11
C ILE A 453 17.60 21.62 -35.82
N PHE A 454 16.26 21.57 -35.80
CA PHE A 454 15.47 21.84 -34.60
C PHE A 454 15.83 20.89 -33.45
N CYS A 455 15.85 19.57 -33.70
CA CYS A 455 16.21 18.57 -32.70
C CYS A 455 17.62 18.78 -32.15
N THR A 456 18.57 19.14 -33.01
CA THR A 456 19.94 19.45 -32.62
C THR A 456 19.97 20.65 -31.66
N VAL A 457 19.34 21.77 -32.05
CA VAL A 457 19.27 22.98 -31.21
C VAL A 457 18.55 22.69 -29.90
N PHE A 458 17.46 21.91 -29.94
CA PHE A 458 16.68 21.54 -28.76
C PHE A 458 17.51 20.72 -27.77
N ILE A 459 18.23 19.70 -28.23
CA ILE A 459 19.07 18.85 -27.37
C ILE A 459 20.26 19.63 -26.82
N GLU A 460 20.91 20.46 -27.64
CA GLU A 460 22.01 21.31 -27.19
C GLU A 460 21.57 22.29 -26.10
N TYR A 461 20.42 22.95 -26.30
CA TYR A 461 19.90 23.95 -25.37
C TYR A 461 19.39 23.33 -24.06
N PHE A 462 18.69 22.21 -24.14
CA PHE A 462 18.13 21.50 -22.98
C PHE A 462 18.99 20.30 -22.57
N ASN A 463 20.30 20.34 -22.83
CA ASN A 463 21.20 19.19 -22.67
C ASN A 463 21.02 18.49 -21.31
N ASP A 464 20.91 19.27 -20.26
CA ASP A 464 20.85 18.78 -18.88
C ASP A 464 19.41 18.63 -18.34
N TRP A 465 18.38 18.97 -19.14
CA TRP A 465 16.97 18.97 -18.71
C TRP A 465 16.26 17.69 -19.18
N ASN A 466 16.70 16.52 -18.72
CA ASN A 466 16.24 15.22 -19.25
C ASN A 466 14.73 15.01 -19.18
N SER A 467 14.08 15.32 -18.05
CA SER A 467 12.62 15.20 -17.91
C SER A 467 11.86 16.15 -18.86
N TYR A 468 12.36 17.38 -19.02
CA TYR A 468 11.79 18.37 -19.92
C TYR A 468 11.92 17.90 -21.37
N LYS A 469 13.12 17.47 -21.79
CA LYS A 469 13.39 16.94 -23.12
C LYS A 469 12.43 15.80 -23.45
N ARG A 470 12.28 14.82 -22.56
CA ARG A 470 11.39 13.68 -22.75
C ARG A 470 9.95 14.11 -22.99
N ILE A 471 9.36 14.89 -22.07
CA ILE A 471 7.93 15.26 -22.14
C ILE A 471 7.64 16.14 -23.36
N VAL A 472 8.52 17.11 -23.65
CA VAL A 472 8.34 17.99 -24.81
C VAL A 472 8.47 17.19 -26.11
N CYS A 473 9.44 16.29 -26.21
CA CYS A 473 9.59 15.45 -27.41
C CYS A 473 8.40 14.54 -27.65
N GLU A 474 7.88 13.87 -26.61
CA GLU A 474 6.66 13.06 -26.70
C GLU A 474 5.51 13.87 -27.31
N LYS A 475 5.31 15.11 -26.84
CA LYS A 475 4.26 16.00 -27.35
C LYS A 475 4.49 16.46 -28.78
N LEU A 476 5.74 16.73 -29.18
CA LEU A 476 6.07 17.13 -30.55
C LEU A 476 5.85 15.98 -31.55
N ILE A 477 6.09 14.73 -31.13
CA ILE A 477 5.82 13.53 -31.92
C ILE A 477 4.31 13.28 -32.01
N GLU A 478 3.59 13.31 -30.88
CA GLU A 478 2.12 13.13 -30.84
C GLU A 478 1.39 14.14 -31.73
N ALA A 479 1.87 15.39 -31.75
CA ALA A 479 1.33 16.46 -32.57
C ALA A 479 1.85 16.45 -34.02
N GLN A 480 2.64 15.43 -34.42
CA GLN A 480 3.18 15.21 -35.77
C GLN A 480 4.07 16.35 -36.30
N PHE A 481 4.74 17.08 -35.42
CA PHE A 481 5.70 18.12 -35.82
C PHE A 481 7.12 17.59 -36.02
N ILE A 482 7.44 16.48 -35.36
CA ILE A 482 8.68 15.74 -35.55
C ILE A 482 8.31 14.31 -35.91
N GLU A 483 8.84 13.81 -37.02
CA GLU A 483 8.68 12.42 -37.41
C GLU A 483 9.36 11.49 -36.39
N GLU A 484 8.71 10.38 -36.03
CA GLU A 484 9.25 9.42 -35.07
C GLU A 484 10.62 8.86 -35.51
N THR A 485 10.85 8.73 -36.82
CA THR A 485 12.12 8.33 -37.43
C THR A 485 13.23 9.33 -37.15
N ILE A 486 12.96 10.63 -37.30
CA ILE A 486 13.91 11.71 -37.02
C ILE A 486 14.11 11.85 -35.52
N ALA A 487 13.05 11.77 -34.72
CA ALA A 487 13.18 11.72 -33.28
C ALA A 487 14.08 10.56 -32.84
N LYS A 488 14.01 9.39 -33.50
CA LYS A 488 14.87 8.25 -33.17
C LYS A 488 16.36 8.50 -33.41
N GLU A 489 16.71 9.30 -34.43
CA GLU A 489 18.11 9.67 -34.72
C GLU A 489 18.78 10.45 -33.57
N PHE A 490 17.99 11.22 -32.82
CA PHE A 490 18.50 12.16 -31.81
C PHE A 490 18.12 11.79 -30.37
N LEU A 491 16.96 11.15 -30.18
CA LEU A 491 16.30 10.99 -28.88
C LEU A 491 16.23 9.52 -28.45
N TYR A 492 15.98 8.54 -29.33
CA TYR A 492 15.84 7.14 -28.87
C TYR A 492 17.14 6.47 -28.43
N LEU A 493 18.32 6.99 -28.82
CA LEU A 493 19.61 6.51 -28.31
C LEU A 493 20.00 7.12 -26.95
N SER A 494 19.24 8.09 -26.42
CA SER A 494 19.51 8.72 -25.12
C SER A 494 18.55 8.32 -23.99
N PHE A 495 17.52 7.51 -24.27
CA PHE A 495 16.52 7.09 -23.28
C PHE A 495 16.41 5.56 -23.05
N ILE A 496 17.19 4.72 -23.77
CA ILE A 496 17.08 3.25 -23.65
C ILE A 496 17.98 2.62 -22.60
N ASP A 497 19.11 3.22 -22.19
CA ASP A 497 19.94 2.64 -21.12
C ASP A 497 20.46 3.71 -20.16
N ASN A 498 19.82 3.82 -18.99
CA ASN A 498 20.42 4.21 -17.70
C ASN A 498 19.47 3.96 -16.53
#